data_AF-A0A350XVF8-F1
#
_entry.id   AF-A0A350XVF8-F1
#
_cell.length_a   1.000
_cell.length_b   1.000
_cell.length_c   1.000
_cell.angle_alpha   90.00
_cell.angle_beta   90.00
_cell.angle_gamma   90.00
#
_symmetry.space_group_name_H-M   'P 1'
#
loop_
_entity.id
_entity.type
_entity.pdbx_description
1 polymer ?
#
loop_
_entity_poly.entity_id
_entity_poly.type
_entity_poly.pdbx_seq_one_letter_code
_entity_poly.pdbx_strand_id
1 'polypeptide(L)'
;MGADIKSLRIRIKSVDSTLHLTKAMGLVASSKIRGATAAMLKSRDYSSALGAIVDQLAACSECKKSPFIAGNGSDKVKLIVIAGDRGLAGGYNAYVFREAANYPDAEFIPVGKRACERYSAEVNSSEKFSAADAYDLAKKLCDEFKNGEFGKLGIICTRYVSMMTQEASVQWVLPLEKKEAQSGAGTVFEPNEEYILDTAVPEYVTGIIFGAVRESYTCEVVARRTAMDSAGKNAQQMIDDLRLQYNRARQGAITQEITEIIAGSGS
;
A
#
# COMPACT_ATOMS: atom_id res chain seq x y z
N MET A 1 -32.11 6.92 -37.08
CA MET A 1 -31.78 5.64 -36.42
C MET A 1 -30.34 5.14 -36.66
N GLY A 2 -29.72 5.34 -37.85
CA GLY A 2 -28.32 4.91 -38.08
C GLY A 2 -27.24 5.53 -37.17
N ALA A 3 -27.50 6.72 -36.60
CA ALA A 3 -26.63 7.34 -35.61
C ALA A 3 -26.48 6.50 -34.32
N ASP A 4 -27.53 5.75 -33.92
CA ASP A 4 -27.58 4.94 -32.71
C ASP A 4 -26.71 3.66 -32.82
N ILE A 5 -26.76 3.00 -33.98
CA ILE A 5 -25.93 1.80 -34.27
C ILE A 5 -24.44 2.16 -34.33
N LYS A 6 -24.10 3.31 -34.94
CA LYS A 6 -22.72 3.79 -35.01
C LYS A 6 -22.19 4.13 -33.61
N SER A 7 -22.97 4.80 -32.76
CA SER A 7 -22.57 5.07 -31.37
C SER A 7 -22.39 3.80 -30.55
N LEU A 8 -23.28 2.81 -30.69
CA LEU A 8 -23.16 1.52 -30.01
C LEU A 8 -21.89 0.79 -30.43
N ARG A 9 -21.57 0.77 -31.73
CA ARG A 9 -20.31 0.17 -32.23
C ARG A 9 -19.07 0.84 -31.65
N ILE A 10 -19.05 2.17 -31.58
CA ILE A 10 -17.94 2.94 -31.00
C ILE A 10 -17.79 2.61 -29.52
N ARG A 11 -18.89 2.57 -28.75
CA ARG A 11 -18.88 2.20 -27.33
C ARG A 11 -18.35 0.78 -27.13
N ILE A 12 -18.83 -0.20 -27.90
CA ILE A 12 -18.33 -1.60 -27.83
C ILE A 12 -16.80 -1.61 -28.01
N LYS A 13 -16.28 -0.95 -29.04
CA LYS A 13 -14.83 -0.91 -29.30
C LYS A 13 -14.04 -0.24 -28.16
N SER A 14 -14.59 0.82 -27.57
CA SER A 14 -13.98 1.50 -26.43
C SER A 14 -13.91 0.59 -25.21
N VAL A 15 -15.02 -0.05 -24.84
CA VAL A 15 -15.09 -0.93 -23.64
C VAL A 15 -14.24 -2.19 -23.85
N ASP A 16 -14.19 -2.73 -25.06
CA ASP A 16 -13.32 -3.84 -25.44
C ASP A 16 -11.83 -3.48 -25.28
N SER A 17 -11.43 -2.28 -25.71
CA SER A 17 -10.07 -1.77 -25.49
C SER A 17 -9.75 -1.65 -23.99
N THR A 18 -10.72 -1.16 -23.18
CA THR A 18 -10.58 -1.11 -21.72
C THR A 18 -10.44 -2.51 -21.11
N LEU A 19 -11.23 -3.50 -21.56
CA LEU A 19 -11.15 -4.90 -21.12
C LEU A 19 -9.75 -5.49 -21.37
N HIS A 20 -9.20 -5.26 -22.56
CA HIS A 20 -7.84 -5.71 -22.89
C HIS A 20 -6.79 -5.08 -21.99
N LEU A 21 -6.90 -3.77 -21.73
CA LEU A 21 -5.99 -3.06 -20.83
C LEU A 21 -6.07 -3.60 -19.40
N THR A 22 -7.28 -3.78 -18.86
CA THR A 22 -7.46 -4.31 -17.49
C THR A 22 -6.93 -5.74 -17.37
N LYS A 23 -7.16 -6.60 -18.37
CA LYS A 23 -6.58 -7.96 -18.40
C LYS A 23 -5.06 -7.93 -18.38
N ALA A 24 -4.44 -7.09 -19.21
CA ALA A 24 -2.98 -6.94 -19.25
C ALA A 24 -2.43 -6.43 -17.90
N MET A 25 -3.07 -5.41 -17.32
CA MET A 25 -2.68 -4.88 -16.01
C MET A 25 -2.83 -5.91 -14.89
N GLY A 26 -3.89 -6.73 -14.91
CA GLY A 26 -4.09 -7.83 -13.97
C GLY A 26 -3.00 -8.89 -14.07
N LEU A 27 -2.57 -9.23 -15.29
CA LEU A 27 -1.45 -10.15 -15.53
C LEU A 27 -0.12 -9.59 -15.02
N VAL A 28 0.15 -8.29 -15.26
CA VAL A 28 1.35 -7.61 -14.74
C VAL A 28 1.35 -7.56 -13.21
N ALA A 29 0.21 -7.29 -12.58
CA ALA A 29 0.10 -7.35 -11.13
C ALA A 29 0.35 -8.79 -10.64
N SER A 30 -0.27 -9.79 -11.27
CA SER A 30 -0.10 -11.21 -10.92
C SER A 30 1.36 -11.68 -11.01
N SER A 31 2.11 -11.23 -12.01
CA SER A 31 3.53 -11.59 -12.15
C SER A 31 4.40 -11.01 -11.03
N LYS A 32 4.03 -9.83 -10.50
CA LYS A 32 4.73 -9.16 -9.39
C LYS A 32 4.40 -9.73 -8.01
N ILE A 33 3.20 -10.31 -7.80
CA ILE A 33 2.76 -10.81 -6.48
C ILE A 33 3.77 -11.78 -5.88
N ARG A 34 4.21 -12.80 -6.63
CA ARG A 34 5.13 -13.81 -6.08
C ARG A 34 6.42 -13.20 -5.52
N GLY A 35 7.02 -12.29 -6.27
CA GLY A 35 8.24 -11.59 -5.84
C GLY A 35 7.99 -10.67 -4.65
N ALA A 36 6.89 -9.91 -4.67
CA ALA A 36 6.51 -9.01 -3.59
C ALA A 36 6.24 -9.77 -2.28
N THR A 37 5.45 -10.84 -2.33
CA THR A 37 5.15 -11.71 -1.18
C THR A 37 6.41 -12.35 -0.62
N ALA A 38 7.31 -12.85 -1.47
CA ALA A 38 8.57 -13.43 -1.01
C ALA A 38 9.47 -12.40 -0.30
N ALA A 39 9.54 -11.17 -0.83
CA ALA A 39 10.27 -10.08 -0.18
C ALA A 39 9.64 -9.68 1.15
N MET A 40 8.31 -9.56 1.21
CA MET A 40 7.56 -9.25 2.42
C MET A 40 7.81 -10.29 3.53
N LEU A 41 7.74 -11.58 3.20
CA LEU A 41 7.97 -12.66 4.18
C LEU A 41 9.37 -12.58 4.76
N LYS A 42 10.40 -12.41 3.92
CA LYS A 42 11.79 -12.23 4.38
C LYS A 42 11.96 -11.03 5.30
N SER A 43 11.31 -9.90 4.98
CA SER A 43 11.37 -8.71 5.82
C SER A 43 10.66 -8.90 7.16
N ARG A 44 9.57 -9.66 7.21
CA ARG A 44 8.89 -10.03 8.47
C ARG A 44 9.77 -10.91 9.34
N ASP A 45 10.43 -11.91 8.76
CA ASP A 45 11.33 -12.81 9.50
C ASP A 45 12.49 -12.02 10.13
N TYR A 46 13.10 -11.11 9.36
CA TYR A 46 14.16 -10.23 9.85
C TYR A 46 13.67 -9.30 10.99
N SER A 47 12.52 -8.65 10.81
CA SER A 47 11.94 -7.75 11.81
C SER A 47 11.57 -8.49 13.09
N SER A 48 11.09 -9.74 12.97
CA SER A 48 10.76 -10.59 14.13
C SER A 48 12.01 -11.01 14.90
N ALA A 49 13.09 -11.36 14.20
CA ALA A 49 14.35 -11.75 14.84
C ALA A 49 14.99 -10.58 15.61
N LEU A 50 15.05 -9.39 15.01
CA LEU A 50 15.52 -8.19 15.70
C LEU A 50 14.59 -7.75 16.81
N GLY A 51 13.27 -7.86 16.61
CA GLY A 51 12.27 -7.54 17.63
C GLY A 51 12.46 -8.35 18.90
N ALA A 52 12.81 -9.64 18.79
CA ALA A 52 13.09 -10.47 19.96
C ALA A 52 14.30 -9.97 20.77
N ILE A 53 15.34 -9.44 20.10
CA ILE A 53 16.52 -8.88 20.77
C ILE A 53 16.16 -7.54 21.43
N VAL A 54 15.45 -6.67 20.72
CA VAL A 54 14.99 -5.38 21.27
C VAL A 54 14.04 -5.58 22.45
N ASP A 55 13.17 -6.59 22.40
CA ASP A 55 12.29 -6.96 23.51
C ASP A 55 13.08 -7.37 24.77
N GLN A 56 14.17 -8.14 24.60
CA GLN A 56 15.06 -8.51 25.70
C GLN A 56 15.78 -7.29 26.30
N LEU A 57 16.26 -6.39 25.45
CA LEU A 57 16.91 -5.14 25.91
C LEU A 57 15.89 -4.19 26.57
N ALA A 58 14.66 -4.12 26.06
CA ALA A 58 13.61 -3.28 26.64
C ALA A 58 13.16 -3.75 28.04
N ALA A 59 13.33 -5.04 28.33
CA ALA A 59 13.08 -5.62 29.65
C ALA A 59 14.20 -5.34 30.67
N CYS A 60 15.42 -5.02 30.21
CA CYS A 60 16.58 -4.75 31.06
C CYS A 60 16.38 -3.47 31.90
N SER A 61 16.72 -3.52 33.19
CA SER A 61 16.54 -2.42 34.14
C SER A 61 17.32 -1.17 33.78
N GLU A 62 18.53 -1.35 33.28
CA GLU A 62 19.51 -0.34 32.90
C GLU A 62 19.00 0.43 31.67
N CYS A 63 18.42 -0.30 30.71
CA CYS A 63 17.84 0.24 29.48
C CYS A 63 16.58 1.10 29.71
N LYS A 64 15.86 0.93 30.83
CA LYS A 64 14.60 1.66 31.10
C LYS A 64 14.75 3.18 31.11
N LYS A 65 15.97 3.70 31.32
CA LYS A 65 16.27 5.14 31.30
C LYS A 65 16.49 5.69 29.90
N SER A 66 16.75 4.83 28.91
CA SER A 66 16.96 5.26 27.52
C SER A 66 15.72 6.03 27.02
N PRO A 67 15.91 7.16 26.29
CA PRO A 67 14.80 7.90 25.69
C PRO A 67 13.88 7.00 24.85
N PHE A 68 14.43 5.97 24.20
CA PHE A 68 13.67 5.04 23.38
C PHE A 68 12.63 4.23 24.14
N ILE A 69 12.78 4.04 25.46
CA ILE A 69 11.86 3.27 26.31
C ILE A 69 11.10 4.19 27.27
N ALA A 70 11.79 5.16 27.87
CA ALA A 70 11.18 6.11 28.79
C ALA A 70 10.28 7.14 28.08
N GLY A 71 10.54 7.39 26.79
CA GLY A 71 10.06 8.56 26.08
C GLY A 71 10.92 9.79 26.37
N ASN A 72 10.74 10.84 25.59
CA ASN A 72 11.50 12.09 25.67
C ASN A 72 10.67 13.31 26.11
N GLY A 73 9.40 13.09 26.49
CA GLY A 73 8.50 14.14 26.98
C GLY A 73 7.91 15.09 25.93
N SER A 74 8.20 14.88 24.63
CA SER A 74 7.61 15.66 23.55
C SER A 74 6.24 15.10 23.15
N ASP A 75 5.24 15.98 22.95
CA ASP A 75 3.91 15.57 22.48
C ASP A 75 3.79 15.51 20.95
N LYS A 76 4.83 15.96 20.22
CA LYS A 76 4.83 15.97 18.76
C LYS A 76 4.90 14.55 18.21
N VAL A 77 4.14 14.31 17.16
CA VAL A 77 4.03 13.00 16.50
C VAL A 77 4.61 13.09 15.09
N LYS A 78 5.49 12.16 14.73
CA LYS A 78 5.91 11.91 13.34
C LYS A 78 5.30 10.61 12.84
N LEU A 79 4.71 10.66 11.65
CA LEU A 79 4.09 9.50 11.02
C LEU A 79 4.67 9.27 9.62
N ILE A 80 5.22 8.09 9.39
CA ILE A 80 5.59 7.65 8.05
C ILE A 80 4.33 7.18 7.34
N VAL A 81 3.97 7.80 6.21
CA VAL A 81 2.75 7.45 5.45
C VAL A 81 3.12 6.69 4.20
N ILE A 82 2.80 5.40 4.15
CA ILE A 82 3.16 4.55 3.02
C ILE A 82 1.96 4.38 2.10
N ALA A 83 2.02 5.02 0.93
CA ALA A 83 1.03 4.83 -0.14
C ALA A 83 1.69 4.23 -1.38
N GLY A 84 0.86 3.90 -2.37
CA GLY A 84 1.31 3.25 -3.59
C GLY A 84 1.91 4.23 -4.58
N ASP A 85 2.65 3.70 -5.55
CA ASP A 85 3.24 4.53 -6.60
C ASP A 85 2.24 4.88 -7.71
N ARG A 86 1.18 4.08 -7.84
CA ARG A 86 0.21 4.19 -8.93
C ARG A 86 -1.22 4.15 -8.41
N GLY A 87 -2.13 4.64 -9.26
CA GLY A 87 -3.57 4.48 -9.05
C GLY A 87 -4.07 3.08 -9.41
N LEU A 88 -5.39 2.97 -9.59
CA LEU A 88 -6.07 1.75 -10.06
C LEU A 88 -5.81 0.51 -9.17
N ALA A 89 -5.61 0.74 -7.87
CA ALA A 89 -5.43 -0.28 -6.84
C ALA A 89 -6.66 -0.40 -5.92
N GLY A 90 -7.86 -0.19 -6.48
CA GLY A 90 -9.09 -0.10 -5.70
C GLY A 90 -9.01 1.02 -4.65
N GLY A 91 -9.44 0.71 -3.42
CA GLY A 91 -9.44 1.63 -2.28
C GLY A 91 -8.09 1.80 -1.56
N TYR A 92 -7.03 1.09 -1.96
CA TYR A 92 -5.76 0.98 -1.22
C TYR A 92 -5.22 2.33 -0.71
N ASN A 93 -4.93 3.28 -1.61
CA ASN A 93 -4.40 4.60 -1.22
C ASN A 93 -5.41 5.39 -0.38
N ALA A 94 -6.71 5.26 -0.66
CA ALA A 94 -7.74 5.99 0.05
C ALA A 94 -7.87 5.53 1.52
N TYR A 95 -7.67 4.24 1.80
CA TYR A 95 -7.66 3.73 3.17
C TYR A 95 -6.48 4.27 3.98
N VAL A 96 -5.28 4.28 3.39
CA VAL A 96 -4.09 4.89 4.01
C VAL A 96 -4.31 6.36 4.34
N PHE A 97 -4.86 7.14 3.40
CA PHE A 97 -5.10 8.58 3.64
C PHE A 97 -6.26 8.85 4.59
N ARG A 98 -7.25 7.95 4.67
CA ARG A 98 -8.30 8.02 5.68
C ARG A 98 -7.72 7.81 7.08
N GLU A 99 -6.82 6.84 7.23
CA GLU A 99 -6.13 6.60 8.50
C GLU A 99 -5.25 7.80 8.88
N ALA A 100 -4.52 8.36 7.90
CA ALA A 100 -3.72 9.57 8.13
C ALA A 100 -4.56 10.77 8.61
N ALA A 101 -5.80 10.90 8.15
CA ALA A 101 -6.69 11.99 8.55
C ALA A 101 -7.08 11.95 10.04
N ASN A 102 -6.90 10.82 10.74
CA ASN A 102 -7.10 10.72 12.18
C ASN A 102 -6.00 11.43 13.00
N TYR A 103 -4.92 11.87 12.34
CA TYR A 103 -3.75 12.50 12.97
C TYR A 103 -3.43 13.87 12.33
N PRO A 104 -4.33 14.86 12.46
CA PRO A 104 -4.19 16.15 11.77
C PRO A 104 -2.96 16.95 12.19
N ASP A 105 -2.48 16.77 13.43
CA ASP A 105 -1.35 17.51 14.00
C ASP A 105 0.00 16.78 13.84
N ALA A 106 0.02 15.62 13.18
CA ALA A 106 1.25 14.86 12.97
C ALA A 106 2.07 15.41 11.79
N GLU A 107 3.39 15.39 11.94
CA GLU A 107 4.31 15.63 10.83
C GLU A 107 4.43 14.35 9.99
N PHE A 108 4.05 14.45 8.71
CA PHE A 108 4.03 13.30 7.80
C PHE A 108 5.32 13.17 7.01
N ILE A 109 5.85 11.94 6.99
CA ILE A 109 6.98 11.53 6.15
C ILE A 109 6.45 10.59 5.07
N PRO A 110 6.17 11.09 3.86
CA PRO A 110 5.55 10.28 2.83
C PRO A 110 6.53 9.29 2.18
N VAL A 111 6.06 8.06 1.95
CA VAL A 111 6.74 7.05 1.16
C VAL A 111 5.80 6.54 0.07
N GLY A 112 6.28 6.56 -1.17
CA GLY A 112 5.52 6.19 -2.36
C GLY A 112 4.91 7.40 -3.05
N LYS A 113 4.83 7.33 -4.39
CA LYS A 113 4.56 8.52 -5.22
C LYS A 113 3.25 9.21 -4.89
N ARG A 114 2.19 8.46 -4.55
CA ARG A 114 0.89 9.05 -4.18
C ARG A 114 0.91 9.75 -2.83
N ALA A 115 1.74 9.30 -1.88
CA ALA A 115 1.92 10.00 -0.62
C ALA A 115 2.74 11.28 -0.84
N CYS A 116 3.84 11.19 -1.60
CA CYS A 116 4.69 12.34 -1.91
C CYS A 116 3.90 13.43 -2.67
N GLU A 117 3.08 13.05 -3.64
CA GLU A 117 2.18 13.96 -4.37
C GLU A 117 1.18 14.66 -3.41
N ARG A 118 0.58 13.91 -2.49
CA ARG A 118 -0.41 14.44 -1.54
C ARG A 118 0.19 15.43 -0.55
N TYR A 119 1.40 15.17 -0.06
CA TYR A 119 2.06 15.97 0.97
C TYR A 119 3.17 16.89 0.41
N SER A 120 3.21 17.07 -0.92
CA SER A 120 4.17 17.95 -1.62
C SER A 120 5.64 17.70 -1.22
N ALA A 121 6.02 16.42 -1.12
CA ALA A 121 7.37 16.01 -0.76
C ALA A 121 8.17 15.50 -1.97
N GLU A 122 9.48 15.33 -1.78
CA GLU A 122 10.35 14.72 -2.77
C GLU A 122 9.84 13.31 -3.14
N VAL A 123 9.86 13.01 -4.44
CA VAL A 123 9.25 11.80 -4.97
C VAL A 123 10.10 10.58 -4.62
N ASN A 124 9.58 9.75 -3.72
CA ASN A 124 10.10 8.41 -3.44
C ASN A 124 9.13 7.34 -3.94
N SER A 125 9.66 6.20 -4.39
CA SER A 125 8.91 5.07 -4.95
C SER A 125 8.82 3.94 -3.92
N SER A 126 7.61 3.54 -3.55
CA SER A 126 7.38 2.40 -2.65
C SER A 126 7.89 1.09 -3.25
N GLU A 127 7.84 0.95 -4.58
CA GLU A 127 8.38 -0.21 -5.29
C GLU A 127 9.92 -0.29 -5.16
N LYS A 128 10.61 0.85 -5.31
CA LYS A 128 12.08 0.95 -5.37
C LYS A 128 12.77 1.26 -4.04
N PHE A 129 12.01 1.53 -2.98
CA PHE A 129 12.53 1.90 -1.66
C PHE A 129 13.54 0.90 -1.09
N SER A 130 14.82 1.24 -1.08
CA SER A 130 15.88 0.30 -0.72
C SER A 130 16.04 0.14 0.79
N ALA A 131 16.80 -0.88 1.21
CA ALA A 131 17.17 -1.03 2.62
C ALA A 131 18.09 0.11 3.08
N ALA A 132 18.90 0.69 2.18
CA ALA A 132 19.72 1.87 2.47
C ALA A 132 18.84 3.11 2.74
N ASP A 133 17.80 3.33 1.94
CA ASP A 133 16.84 4.42 2.18
C ASP A 133 16.13 4.26 3.54
N ALA A 134 15.78 3.02 3.90
CA ALA A 134 15.21 2.70 5.20
C ALA A 134 16.18 3.01 6.34
N TYR A 135 17.46 2.67 6.16
CA TYR A 135 18.51 2.88 7.16
C TYR A 135 18.79 4.37 7.39
N ASP A 136 18.96 5.13 6.31
CA ASP A 136 19.22 6.57 6.40
C ASP A 136 18.05 7.30 7.07
N LEU A 137 16.81 6.90 6.73
CA LEU A 137 15.60 7.44 7.36
C LEU A 137 15.50 7.04 8.84
N ALA A 138 15.72 5.76 9.17
CA ALA A 138 15.65 5.27 10.54
C ALA A 138 16.68 5.95 11.44
N LYS A 139 17.92 6.07 10.97
CA LYS A 139 19.01 6.72 11.71
C LYS A 139 18.67 8.18 12.01
N LYS A 140 18.25 8.94 10.98
CA LYS A 140 17.80 10.33 11.15
C LYS A 140 16.68 10.44 12.19
N LEU A 141 15.64 9.60 12.10
CA LEU A 141 14.50 9.66 13.01
C LEU A 141 14.86 9.26 14.44
N CYS A 142 15.78 8.31 14.62
CA CYS A 142 16.27 7.94 15.94
C CYS A 142 17.06 9.08 16.58
N ASP A 143 17.89 9.79 15.82
CA ASP A 143 18.66 10.94 16.30
C ASP A 143 17.72 12.11 16.68
N GLU A 144 16.77 12.46 15.82
CA GLU A 144 15.74 13.48 16.09
C GLU A 144 14.91 13.13 17.34
N PHE A 145 14.57 11.85 17.52
CA PHE A 145 13.86 11.37 18.70
C PHE A 145 14.71 11.49 19.97
N LYS A 146 16.00 11.11 19.93
CA LYS A 146 16.91 11.30 21.07
C LYS A 146 17.06 12.78 21.46
N ASN A 147 17.06 13.66 20.47
CA ASN A 147 17.16 15.11 20.66
C ASN A 147 15.84 15.76 21.14
N GLY A 148 14.75 14.99 21.25
CA GLY A 148 13.45 15.49 21.72
C GLY A 148 12.66 16.30 20.69
N GLU A 149 13.01 16.23 19.40
CA GLU A 149 12.32 16.98 18.35
C GLU A 149 10.87 16.52 18.18
N PHE A 150 10.60 15.23 18.41
CA PHE A 150 9.28 14.63 18.47
C PHE A 150 9.27 13.45 19.46
N GLY A 151 8.11 13.10 20.02
CA GLY A 151 8.02 12.07 21.07
C GLY A 151 7.25 10.82 20.72
N LYS A 152 6.65 10.74 19.52
CA LYS A 152 6.07 9.49 19.00
C LYS A 152 6.39 9.30 17.51
N LEU A 153 6.89 8.12 17.16
CA LEU A 153 7.06 7.67 15.77
C LEU A 153 6.04 6.57 15.48
N GLY A 154 5.28 6.73 14.41
CA GLY A 154 4.42 5.67 13.87
C GLY A 154 4.55 5.52 12.37
N ILE A 155 4.00 4.41 11.85
CA ILE A 155 3.94 4.11 10.43
C ILE A 155 2.48 3.81 10.08
N ILE A 156 1.90 4.60 9.20
CA ILE A 156 0.63 4.29 8.56
C ILE A 156 0.94 3.40 7.35
N CYS A 157 0.66 2.12 7.49
CA CYS A 157 0.92 1.09 6.49
C CYS A 157 -0.33 0.25 6.26
N THR A 158 -0.29 -0.61 5.24
CA THR A 158 -1.38 -1.56 4.98
C THR A 158 -0.91 -2.97 5.30
N ARG A 159 -1.53 -3.59 6.30
CA ARG A 159 -1.23 -4.95 6.73
C ARG A 159 -1.81 -5.98 5.77
N TYR A 160 -0.98 -6.92 5.35
CA TYR A 160 -1.36 -8.06 4.54
C TYR A 160 -1.97 -9.16 5.42
N VAL A 161 -3.30 -9.30 5.34
CA VAL A 161 -4.05 -10.39 6.00
C VAL A 161 -4.26 -11.54 5.02
N SER A 162 -4.79 -11.24 3.83
CA SER A 162 -4.99 -12.22 2.77
C SER A 162 -4.99 -11.56 1.38
N MET A 163 -5.15 -12.37 0.33
CA MET A 163 -5.32 -11.86 -1.03
C MET A 163 -6.60 -11.01 -1.20
N MET A 164 -7.60 -11.19 -0.32
CA MET A 164 -8.88 -10.49 -0.38
C MET A 164 -8.98 -9.38 0.67
N THR A 165 -8.22 -9.48 1.77
CA THR A 165 -8.32 -8.58 2.92
C THR A 165 -6.99 -7.89 3.17
N GLN A 166 -7.01 -6.56 3.17
CA GLN A 166 -5.90 -5.70 3.53
C GLN A 166 -6.43 -4.56 4.39
N GLU A 167 -5.72 -4.25 5.47
CA GLU A 167 -6.19 -3.29 6.47
C GLU A 167 -5.15 -2.19 6.65
N ALA A 168 -5.54 -0.95 6.39
CA ALA A 168 -4.72 0.21 6.71
C ALA A 168 -4.80 0.45 8.22
N SER A 169 -3.64 0.59 8.87
CA SER A 169 -3.56 0.82 10.31
C SER A 169 -2.27 1.57 10.66
N VAL A 170 -2.24 2.14 11.86
CA VAL A 170 -1.02 2.73 12.41
C VAL A 170 -0.28 1.70 13.24
N GLN A 171 0.99 1.50 12.93
CA GLN A 171 1.91 0.77 13.78
C GLN A 171 2.83 1.77 14.49
N TRP A 172 2.74 1.84 15.81
CA TRP A 172 3.67 2.63 16.62
C TRP A 172 5.03 1.95 16.71
N VAL A 173 6.10 2.75 16.60
CA VAL A 173 7.49 2.26 16.55
C VAL A 173 8.31 2.80 17.71
N LEU A 174 8.22 4.11 17.97
CA LEU A 174 8.87 4.76 19.11
C LEU A 174 7.86 5.60 19.90
N PRO A 175 7.96 5.68 21.22
CA PRO A 175 8.86 4.89 22.08
C PRO A 175 8.52 3.40 22.01
N LEU A 176 9.52 2.56 22.28
CA LEU A 176 9.37 1.12 22.37
C LEU A 176 8.41 0.78 23.50
N GLU A 177 7.51 -0.18 23.26
CA GLU A 177 6.60 -0.66 24.30
C GLU A 177 7.40 -1.33 25.42
N LYS A 178 7.07 -0.94 26.66
CA LYS A 178 7.65 -1.57 27.85
C LYS A 178 7.09 -2.98 27.96
N LYS A 179 7.96 -3.99 27.78
CA LYS A 179 7.61 -5.38 28.07
C LYS A 179 8.05 -5.75 29.49
N GLU A 180 7.21 -6.53 30.16
CA GLU A 180 7.62 -7.18 31.40
C GLU A 180 8.76 -8.16 31.10
N ALA A 181 9.76 -8.18 31.99
CA ALA A 181 10.91 -9.04 31.81
C ALA A 181 10.48 -10.51 31.86
N GLN A 182 10.44 -11.18 30.71
CA GLN A 182 10.60 -12.63 30.70
C GLN A 182 12.08 -12.89 31.00
N SER A 183 12.38 -13.61 32.07
CA SER A 183 13.74 -14.01 32.44
C SER A 183 14.43 -14.72 31.28
N GLY A 184 15.11 -13.96 30.43
CA GLY A 184 16.07 -14.44 29.45
C GLY A 184 17.33 -14.85 30.21
N ALA A 185 17.29 -16.01 30.85
CA ALA A 185 18.46 -16.57 31.50
C ALA A 185 19.56 -16.83 30.44
N GLY A 186 20.62 -16.00 30.43
CA GLY A 186 21.88 -16.32 29.78
C GLY A 186 22.33 -15.49 28.58
N THR A 187 21.64 -14.42 28.18
CA THR A 187 22.17 -13.52 27.13
C THR A 187 23.15 -12.52 27.74
N VAL A 188 24.40 -12.52 27.28
CA VAL A 188 25.44 -11.55 27.68
C VAL A 188 25.57 -10.51 26.57
N PHE A 189 25.47 -9.23 26.94
CA PHE A 189 25.64 -8.10 26.01
C PHE A 189 27.01 -7.45 26.22
N GLU A 190 27.82 -7.40 25.18
CA GLU A 190 29.13 -6.72 25.21
C GLU A 190 29.12 -5.53 24.24
N PRO A 191 29.55 -4.31 24.63
CA PRO A 191 30.21 -3.96 25.89
C PRO A 191 29.28 -3.72 27.09
N ASN A 192 28.04 -3.30 26.87
CA ASN A 192 26.97 -3.20 27.87
C ASN A 192 25.60 -3.06 27.17
N GLU A 193 24.52 -3.28 27.91
CA GLU A 193 23.14 -3.30 27.41
C GLU A 193 22.68 -1.95 26.86
N GLU A 194 23.08 -0.84 27.49
CA GLU A 194 22.72 0.52 27.06
C GLU A 194 23.33 0.86 25.70
N TYR A 195 24.61 0.58 25.52
CA TYR A 195 25.31 0.78 24.25
C TYR A 195 24.73 -0.11 23.13
N ILE A 196 24.43 -1.36 23.45
CA ILE A 196 23.82 -2.29 22.49
C ILE A 196 22.41 -1.82 22.12
N LEU A 197 21.59 -1.37 23.07
CA LEU A 197 20.28 -0.79 22.78
C LEU A 197 20.40 0.40 21.82
N ASP A 198 21.30 1.33 22.11
CA ASP A 198 21.48 2.54 21.31
C ASP A 198 21.92 2.26 19.86
N THR A 199 22.60 1.13 19.64
CA THR A 199 23.03 0.68 18.31
C THR A 199 21.95 -0.20 17.64
N ALA A 200 21.23 -1.02 18.42
CA ALA A 200 20.24 -1.96 17.93
C ALA A 200 18.92 -1.29 17.55
N VAL A 201 18.52 -0.21 18.24
CA VAL A 201 17.25 0.48 17.96
C VAL A 201 17.21 1.04 16.53
N PRO A 202 18.22 1.77 16.02
CA PRO A 202 18.25 2.19 14.61
C PRO A 202 18.12 1.02 13.61
N GLU A 203 18.80 -0.11 13.85
CA GLU A 203 18.70 -1.31 13.01
C GLU A 203 17.29 -1.93 13.05
N TYR A 204 16.68 -1.98 14.24
CA TYR A 204 15.32 -2.45 14.42
C TYR A 204 14.29 -1.56 13.71
N VAL A 205 14.41 -0.24 13.88
CA VAL A 205 13.56 0.74 13.19
C VAL A 205 13.74 0.64 11.68
N THR A 206 14.97 0.43 11.20
CA THR A 206 15.27 0.14 9.78
C THR A 206 14.49 -1.08 9.29
N GLY A 207 14.55 -2.18 10.04
CA GLY A 207 13.82 -3.42 9.75
C GLY A 207 12.32 -3.21 9.67
N ILE A 208 11.73 -2.50 10.65
CA ILE A 208 10.30 -2.18 10.67
C ILE A 208 9.90 -1.32 9.47
N ILE A 209 10.62 -0.23 9.20
CA ILE A 209 10.30 0.68 8.09
C ILE A 209 10.38 -0.10 6.77
N PHE A 210 11.47 -0.83 6.53
CA PHE A 210 11.65 -1.60 5.31
C PHE A 210 10.57 -2.68 5.18
N GLY A 211 10.26 -3.40 6.26
CA GLY A 211 9.20 -4.40 6.30
C GLY A 211 7.83 -3.81 5.99
N ALA A 212 7.47 -2.69 6.61
CA ALA A 212 6.20 -2.00 6.40
C ALA A 212 6.06 -1.53 4.94
N VAL A 213 7.15 -1.04 4.31
CA VAL A 213 7.15 -0.66 2.89
C VAL A 213 6.97 -1.87 1.98
N ARG A 214 7.67 -2.98 2.24
CA ARG A 214 7.55 -4.22 1.44
C ARG A 214 6.18 -4.86 1.56
N GLU A 215 5.62 -4.85 2.76
CA GLU A 215 4.26 -5.33 3.02
C GLU A 215 3.21 -4.45 2.33
N SER A 216 3.31 -3.13 2.48
CA SER A 216 2.40 -2.18 1.84
C SER A 216 2.45 -2.28 0.31
N TYR A 217 3.65 -2.40 -0.28
CA TYR A 217 3.80 -2.63 -1.72
C TYR A 217 3.14 -3.96 -2.16
N THR A 218 3.26 -5.02 -1.36
CA THR A 218 2.59 -6.30 -1.63
C THR A 218 1.06 -6.12 -1.63
N CYS A 219 0.52 -5.43 -0.62
CA CYS A 219 -0.90 -5.08 -0.54
C CYS A 219 -1.36 -4.25 -1.75
N GLU A 220 -0.57 -3.28 -2.19
CA GLU A 220 -0.85 -2.46 -3.38
C GLU A 220 -0.97 -3.32 -4.65
N VAL A 221 -0.02 -4.24 -4.87
CA VAL A 221 -0.02 -5.13 -6.04
C VAL A 221 -1.23 -6.07 -6.02
N VAL A 222 -1.55 -6.63 -4.85
CA VAL A 222 -2.70 -7.52 -4.64
C VAL A 222 -4.02 -6.78 -4.88
N ALA A 223 -4.19 -5.60 -4.26
CA ALA A 223 -5.37 -4.77 -4.44
C ALA A 223 -5.57 -4.34 -5.90
N ARG A 224 -4.47 -4.05 -6.62
CA ARG A 224 -4.50 -3.77 -8.06
C ARG A 224 -4.95 -4.96 -8.87
N ARG A 225 -4.43 -6.16 -8.60
CA ARG A 225 -4.89 -7.37 -9.30
C ARG A 225 -6.41 -7.55 -9.13
N THR A 226 -6.89 -7.47 -7.89
CA THR A 226 -8.33 -7.61 -7.57
C THR A 226 -9.18 -6.54 -8.24
N ALA A 227 -8.71 -5.29 -8.27
CA ALA A 227 -9.38 -4.19 -8.96
C ALA A 227 -9.45 -4.42 -10.48
N MET A 228 -8.36 -4.89 -11.10
CA MET A 228 -8.31 -5.19 -12.53
C MET A 228 -9.18 -6.40 -12.91
N ASP A 229 -9.21 -7.44 -12.08
CA ASP A 229 -10.08 -8.61 -12.28
C ASP A 229 -11.56 -8.21 -12.23
N SER A 230 -11.93 -7.38 -11.25
CA SER A 230 -13.29 -6.85 -11.12
C SER A 230 -13.67 -5.92 -12.29
N ALA A 231 -12.77 -5.01 -12.67
CA ALA A 231 -12.97 -4.13 -13.82
C ALA A 231 -13.12 -4.91 -15.13
N GLY A 232 -12.33 -5.98 -15.32
CA GLY A 232 -12.43 -6.85 -16.50
C GLY A 232 -13.75 -7.60 -16.57
N LYS A 233 -14.25 -8.13 -15.44
CA LYS A 233 -15.58 -8.77 -15.40
C LYS A 233 -16.70 -7.78 -15.72
N ASN A 234 -16.63 -6.57 -15.16
CA ASN A 234 -17.62 -5.52 -15.41
C ASN A 234 -17.60 -5.06 -16.88
N ALA A 235 -16.41 -4.91 -17.47
CA ALA A 235 -16.26 -4.56 -18.88
C ALA A 235 -16.80 -5.66 -19.80
N GLN A 236 -16.59 -6.94 -19.46
CA GLN A 236 -17.15 -8.06 -20.21
C GLN A 236 -18.69 -8.03 -20.21
N GLN A 237 -19.31 -7.86 -19.04
CA GLN A 237 -20.77 -7.74 -18.92
C GLN A 237 -21.30 -6.57 -19.76
N MET A 238 -20.65 -5.41 -19.69
CA MET A 238 -21.03 -4.25 -20.49
C MET A 238 -20.93 -4.49 -22.00
N ILE A 239 -19.91 -5.23 -22.46
CA ILE A 239 -19.79 -5.61 -23.87
C ILE A 239 -20.95 -6.52 -24.30
N ASP A 240 -21.32 -7.49 -23.47
CA ASP A 240 -22.39 -8.43 -23.77
C ASP A 240 -23.75 -7.70 -23.88
N ASP A 241 -24.03 -6.77 -22.97
CA ASP A 241 -25.22 -5.92 -23.01
C ASP A 241 -25.24 -5.00 -24.24
N LEU A 242 -24.12 -4.32 -24.53
CA LEU A 242 -24.00 -3.45 -25.70
C LEU A 242 -24.15 -4.22 -27.00
N ARG A 243 -23.67 -5.47 -27.07
CA ARG A 243 -23.85 -6.35 -28.24
C ARG A 243 -25.31 -6.73 -28.44
N LEU A 244 -26.04 -7.01 -27.36
CA LEU A 244 -27.48 -7.28 -27.44
C LEU A 244 -28.25 -6.06 -27.97
N GLN A 245 -27.96 -4.87 -27.43
CA GLN A 245 -28.55 -3.61 -27.90
C GLN A 245 -28.22 -3.35 -29.37
N TYR A 246 -26.95 -3.51 -29.76
CA TYR A 246 -26.49 -3.34 -31.13
C TYR A 246 -27.20 -4.28 -32.11
N ASN A 247 -27.33 -5.57 -31.76
CA ASN A 247 -27.99 -6.55 -32.61
C ASN A 247 -29.49 -6.23 -32.77
N ARG A 248 -30.16 -5.83 -31.68
CA ARG A 248 -31.56 -5.39 -31.72
C ARG A 248 -31.76 -4.16 -32.60
N ALA A 249 -30.92 -3.14 -32.43
CA ALA A 249 -30.97 -1.92 -33.24
C ALA A 249 -30.68 -2.21 -34.72
N ARG A 250 -29.70 -3.08 -35.00
CA ARG A 250 -29.36 -3.52 -36.36
C ARG A 250 -30.53 -4.25 -37.04
N GLN A 251 -31.16 -5.19 -36.33
CA GLN A 251 -32.34 -5.89 -36.86
C GLN A 251 -33.49 -4.92 -37.13
N GLY A 252 -33.78 -4.01 -36.20
CA GLY A 252 -34.79 -2.98 -36.38
C GLY A 252 -34.52 -2.09 -37.60
N ALA A 253 -33.26 -1.67 -37.81
CA ALA A 253 -32.87 -0.90 -38.98
C ALA A 253 -33.05 -1.69 -40.29
N ILE A 254 -32.65 -2.96 -40.34
CA ILE A 254 -32.86 -3.82 -41.53
C ILE A 254 -34.35 -3.98 -41.83
N THR A 255 -35.19 -4.22 -40.81
CA THR A 255 -36.63 -4.34 -40.99
C THR A 255 -37.24 -3.04 -41.52
N GLN A 256 -36.80 -1.89 -41.01
CA GLN A 256 -37.23 -0.58 -41.48
C GLN A 256 -36.84 -0.36 -42.95
N GLU A 257 -35.57 -0.62 -43.31
CA GLU A 257 -35.08 -0.51 -44.69
C GLU A 257 -35.88 -1.42 -45.65
N ILE A 258 -36.17 -2.67 -45.27
CA ILE A 258 -36.99 -3.58 -46.08
C ILE A 258 -38.41 -3.04 -46.25
N THR A 259 -39.02 -2.52 -45.18
CA THR A 259 -40.38 -1.96 -45.21
C THR A 259 -40.46 -0.75 -46.14
N GLU A 260 -39.44 0.11 -46.13
CA GLU A 260 -39.32 1.27 -47.02
C GLU A 260 -39.17 0.86 -48.49
N ILE A 261 -38.36 -0.17 -48.78
CA ILE A 261 -38.20 -0.71 -50.15
C ILE A 261 -39.51 -1.29 -50.68
N ILE A 262 -40.23 -2.08 -49.87
CA ILE A 262 -41.51 -2.69 -50.27
C ILE A 262 -42.57 -1.60 -50.51
N ALA A 263 -42.66 -0.61 -49.61
CA ALA A 263 -43.60 0.48 -49.75
C ALA A 263 -43.34 1.32 -51.01
N GLY A 264 -42.07 1.58 -51.35
CA GLY A 264 -41.70 2.31 -52.56
C GLY A 264 -41.77 1.50 -53.87
N SER A 265 -41.80 0.17 -53.81
CA SER A 265 -41.94 -0.70 -54.99
C SER A 265 -43.41 -1.00 -55.34
N GLY A 266 -44.33 -0.78 -54.40
CA GLY A 266 -45.77 -0.96 -54.57
C GLY A 266 -46.51 0.31 -55.03
N SER A 267 -45.79 1.42 -55.23
CA SER A 267 -46.29 2.71 -55.71
C SER A 267 -45.92 2.98 -57.16
#